data_AF-A0A7W2G2V2-F1
#
_entry.id   AF-A0A7W2G2V2-F1
#
_cell.length_a   1.000
_cell.length_b   1.000
_cell.length_c   1.000
_cell.angle_alpha   90.00
_cell.angle_beta   90.00
_cell.angle_gamma   90.00
#
_symmetry.space_group_name_H-M   'P 1'
#
loop_
_entity.id
_entity.type
_entity.pdbx_description
1 polymer ?
#
loop_
_entity_poly.entity_id
_entity_poly.type
_entity_poly.pdbx_seq_one_letter_code
_entity_poly.pdbx_strand_id
1 'polypeptide(L)'
;MIVMNSNKIVNGNNAMEAEYETNRTSKKKKKVVKRNRKKYVKHKIKTMRNIALVFIVGVTLITRYCIIYNMQMEYNSIQNRINKIKRENENLKIDLMKYNNIEYIEDKAINKLNMVQTKKSSAVYVNLNNKIVKQETSDKDTDKFSGILDVLKQFKWR
;
A
#
# COMPACT_ATOMS: atom_id res chain seq x y z
N MET A 1 0.75 -63.70 -54.64
CA MET A 1 1.57 -63.02 -55.67
C MET A 1 0.91 -63.30 -57.01
N ILE A 2 0.32 -62.29 -57.66
CA ILE A 2 -0.36 -62.47 -58.96
C ILE A 2 0.60 -61.93 -60.02
N VAL A 3 1.04 -62.80 -60.91
CA VAL A 3 1.94 -62.46 -62.02
C VAL A 3 1.09 -61.78 -63.11
N MET A 4 1.29 -60.49 -63.32
CA MET A 4 0.70 -59.77 -64.45
C MET A 4 1.62 -59.89 -65.65
N ASN A 5 1.14 -60.58 -66.68
CA ASN A 5 1.80 -60.65 -67.98
C ASN A 5 1.60 -59.31 -68.70
N SER A 6 2.69 -58.60 -68.98
CA SER A 6 2.74 -57.21 -69.42
C SER A 6 2.41 -56.96 -70.90
N ASN A 7 1.91 -57.96 -71.64
CA ASN A 7 1.81 -57.86 -73.10
C ASN A 7 0.44 -58.17 -73.73
N LYS A 8 -0.68 -57.94 -73.03
CA LYS A 8 -2.01 -57.96 -73.65
C LYS A 8 -2.86 -56.78 -73.23
N ILE A 9 -2.72 -55.66 -73.95
CA ILE A 9 -3.74 -54.61 -73.97
C ILE A 9 -4.77 -55.03 -75.00
N VAL A 10 -5.89 -55.59 -74.54
CA VAL A 10 -7.04 -55.91 -75.39
C VAL A 10 -7.93 -54.68 -75.43
N ASN A 11 -7.93 -53.98 -76.56
CA ASN A 11 -8.75 -52.79 -76.77
C ASN A 11 -10.06 -53.22 -77.47
N GLY A 12 -11.10 -53.52 -76.68
CA GLY A 12 -12.41 -53.91 -77.17
C GLY A 12 -13.47 -52.85 -76.85
N ASN A 13 -14.31 -52.53 -77.83
CA ASN A 13 -15.35 -51.48 -77.76
C ASN A 13 -16.56 -51.83 -76.86
N ASN A 14 -16.47 -52.88 -76.05
CA ASN A 14 -17.55 -53.39 -75.18
C ASN A 14 -17.19 -53.30 -73.68
N ALA A 15 -16.20 -52.50 -73.30
CA ALA A 15 -15.93 -52.26 -71.89
C ALA A 15 -17.03 -51.36 -71.30
N MET A 16 -17.82 -51.88 -70.34
CA MET A 16 -18.75 -51.06 -69.57
C MET A 16 -17.95 -49.95 -68.86
N GLU A 17 -18.40 -48.71 -68.98
CA GLU A 17 -17.79 -47.57 -68.31
C GLU A 17 -17.82 -47.80 -66.79
N ALA A 18 -16.63 -47.81 -66.17
CA ALA A 18 -16.54 -48.00 -64.73
C ALA A 18 -17.22 -46.81 -64.02
N GLU A 19 -18.31 -47.08 -63.31
CA GLU A 19 -18.99 -46.08 -62.50
C GLU A 19 -18.04 -45.63 -61.38
N TYR A 20 -17.41 -44.47 -61.55
CA TYR A 20 -16.60 -43.87 -60.50
C TYR A 20 -17.56 -43.31 -59.44
N GLU A 21 -17.61 -43.97 -58.29
CA GLU A 21 -18.20 -43.42 -57.07
C GLU A 21 -17.52 -42.07 -56.77
N THR A 22 -18.15 -40.97 -57.21
CA THR A 22 -17.62 -39.64 -56.92
C THR A 22 -17.50 -39.50 -55.41
N ASN A 23 -16.38 -38.96 -54.95
CA ASN A 23 -15.97 -38.73 -53.56
C ASN A 23 -16.89 -37.78 -52.74
N ARG A 24 -18.20 -37.75 -53.01
CA ARG A 24 -19.23 -36.98 -52.30
C ARG A 24 -19.42 -37.51 -50.87
N THR A 25 -19.28 -38.81 -50.65
CA THR A 25 -19.36 -39.44 -49.32
C THR A 25 -18.20 -39.01 -48.41
N SER A 26 -16.97 -38.89 -48.93
CA SER A 26 -15.81 -38.46 -48.13
C SER A 26 -15.87 -36.98 -47.72
N LYS A 27 -16.38 -36.09 -48.58
CA LYS A 27 -16.63 -34.68 -48.22
C LYS A 27 -17.73 -34.52 -47.17
N LYS A 28 -18.83 -35.31 -47.24
CA LYS A 28 -19.87 -35.33 -46.20
C LYS A 28 -19.31 -35.87 -44.86
N LYS A 29 -18.56 -36.98 -44.88
CA LYS A 29 -17.89 -37.53 -43.68
C LYS A 29 -16.94 -36.52 -43.03
N LYS A 30 -16.09 -35.82 -43.80
CA LYS A 30 -15.21 -34.75 -43.29
C LYS A 30 -15.98 -33.58 -42.65
N LYS A 31 -17.12 -33.17 -43.22
CA LYS A 31 -17.97 -32.11 -42.63
C LYS A 31 -18.62 -32.55 -41.31
N VAL A 32 -19.07 -33.80 -41.20
CA VAL A 32 -19.66 -34.35 -39.97
C VAL A 32 -18.61 -34.46 -38.86
N VAL A 33 -17.40 -34.96 -39.14
CA VAL A 33 -16.30 -35.02 -38.16
C VAL A 33 -15.90 -33.62 -37.66
N LYS A 34 -15.79 -32.62 -38.56
CA LYS A 34 -15.53 -31.23 -38.18
C LYS A 34 -16.66 -30.63 -37.33
N ARG A 35 -17.93 -30.95 -37.62
CA ARG A 35 -19.09 -30.46 -36.85
C ARG A 35 -19.14 -31.08 -35.45
N ASN A 36 -18.78 -32.37 -35.33
CA ASN A 36 -18.69 -33.06 -34.05
C ASN A 36 -17.55 -32.51 -33.18
N ARG A 37 -16.35 -32.28 -33.76
CA ARG A 37 -15.23 -31.66 -33.02
C ARG A 37 -15.57 -30.27 -32.48
N LYS A 38 -16.28 -29.45 -33.27
CA LYS A 38 -16.77 -28.13 -32.80
C LYS A 38 -17.78 -28.24 -31.64
N LYS A 39 -18.65 -29.26 -31.63
CA LYS A 39 -19.55 -29.51 -30.48
C LYS A 39 -18.77 -29.88 -29.22
N TYR A 40 -17.81 -30.81 -29.31
CA TYR A 40 -16.96 -31.19 -28.18
C TYR A 40 -16.19 -30.01 -27.58
N VAL A 41 -15.61 -29.15 -28.43
CA VAL A 41 -14.90 -27.94 -27.99
C VAL A 41 -15.86 -26.97 -27.29
N LYS A 42 -17.07 -26.76 -27.82
CA LYS A 42 -18.08 -25.91 -27.17
C LYS A 42 -18.49 -26.43 -25.79
N HIS A 43 -18.65 -27.74 -25.62
CA HIS A 43 -18.95 -28.34 -24.32
C HIS A 43 -17.79 -28.15 -23.33
N LYS A 44 -16.53 -28.38 -23.76
CA LYS A 44 -15.36 -28.14 -22.91
C LYS A 44 -15.24 -26.67 -22.47
N ILE A 45 -15.46 -25.72 -23.37
CA ILE A 45 -15.43 -24.28 -23.05
C ILE A 45 -16.55 -23.92 -22.06
N LYS A 46 -17.75 -24.48 -22.21
CA LYS A 46 -18.86 -24.26 -21.27
C LYS A 46 -18.50 -24.73 -19.86
N THR A 47 -17.88 -25.91 -19.74
CA THR A 47 -17.41 -26.44 -18.45
C THR A 47 -16.27 -25.59 -17.86
N MET A 48 -15.28 -25.21 -18.67
CA MET A 48 -14.19 -24.33 -18.22
C MET A 48 -14.70 -22.97 -17.74
N ARG A 49 -15.72 -22.39 -18.41
CA ARG A 49 -16.34 -21.14 -17.97
C ARG A 49 -17.01 -21.28 -16.61
N ASN A 50 -17.72 -22.39 -16.36
CA ASN A 50 -18.33 -22.63 -15.04
C ASN A 50 -17.27 -22.76 -13.94
N ILE A 51 -16.19 -23.49 -14.19
CA ILE A 51 -15.07 -23.62 -13.24
C ILE A 51 -14.43 -22.25 -12.98
N ALA A 52 -14.21 -21.45 -14.03
CA ALA A 52 -13.67 -20.10 -13.89
C ALA A 52 -14.59 -19.20 -13.06
N LEU A 53 -15.92 -19.29 -13.23
CA LEU A 53 -16.87 -18.52 -12.44
C LEU A 53 -16.80 -18.87 -10.94
N VAL A 54 -16.76 -20.17 -10.60
CA VAL A 54 -16.61 -20.62 -9.21
C VAL A 54 -15.26 -20.18 -8.64
N PHE A 55 -14.20 -20.26 -9.43
CA PHE A 55 -12.87 -19.80 -9.02
C PHE A 55 -12.83 -18.30 -8.73
N ILE A 56 -13.42 -17.47 -9.59
CA ILE A 56 -13.51 -16.02 -9.40
C ILE A 56 -14.27 -15.70 -8.10
N VAL A 57 -15.37 -16.39 -7.83
CA VAL A 57 -16.11 -16.21 -6.57
C VAL A 57 -15.24 -16.58 -5.37
N GLY A 58 -14.53 -17.71 -5.41
CA GLY A 58 -13.60 -18.11 -4.35
C GLY A 58 -12.49 -17.09 -4.09
N VAL A 59 -11.80 -16.64 -5.14
CA VAL A 59 -10.76 -15.61 -5.04
C VAL A 59 -11.33 -14.28 -4.53
N THR A 60 -12.54 -13.90 -4.96
CA THR A 60 -13.19 -12.68 -4.49
C THR A 60 -13.50 -12.73 -3.00
N LEU A 61 -13.95 -13.88 -2.49
CA LEU A 61 -14.16 -14.05 -1.05
C LEU A 61 -12.84 -13.90 -0.29
N ILE A 62 -11.80 -14.62 -0.71
CA ILE A 62 -10.48 -14.58 -0.05
C ILE A 62 -9.90 -13.17 -0.03
N THR A 63 -9.97 -12.44 -1.14
CA THR A 63 -9.49 -11.05 -1.22
C THR A 63 -10.27 -10.13 -0.29
N ARG A 64 -11.60 -10.28 -0.19
CA ARG A 64 -12.42 -9.53 0.78
C ARG A 64 -12.02 -9.83 2.22
N TYR A 65 -11.82 -11.09 2.57
CA TYR A 65 -11.34 -11.48 3.90
C TYR A 65 -9.95 -10.89 4.22
N CYS A 66 -9.04 -10.90 3.23
CA CYS A 66 -7.71 -10.32 3.38
C CYS A 66 -7.77 -8.80 3.65
N ILE A 67 -8.63 -8.07 2.93
CA ILE A 67 -8.85 -6.64 3.16
C ILE A 67 -9.37 -6.38 4.58
N ILE A 68 -10.37 -7.13 5.03
CA ILE A 68 -10.94 -6.99 6.38
C ILE A 68 -9.85 -7.24 7.44
N TYR A 69 -9.05 -8.29 7.26
CA TYR A 69 -7.98 -8.62 8.18
C TYR A 69 -6.91 -7.51 8.24
N ASN A 70 -6.52 -6.96 7.09
CA ASN A 70 -5.59 -5.84 7.04
C ASN A 70 -6.15 -4.60 7.73
N MET A 71 -7.43 -4.29 7.52
CA MET A 71 -8.10 -3.18 8.21
C MET A 71 -8.15 -3.40 9.73
N GLN A 72 -8.40 -4.63 10.18
CA GLN A 72 -8.37 -4.97 11.60
C GLN A 72 -6.98 -4.79 12.20
N MET A 73 -5.94 -5.20 11.47
CA MET A 73 -4.55 -5.07 11.89
C MET A 73 -4.14 -3.59 11.97
N GLU A 74 -4.51 -2.80 10.96
CA GLU A 74 -4.28 -1.35 10.95
C GLU A 74 -5.01 -0.67 12.12
N TYR A 75 -6.29 -1.00 12.34
CA TYR A 75 -7.07 -0.50 13.47
C TYR A 75 -6.40 -0.79 14.81
N ASN A 76 -5.97 -2.04 15.03
CA ASN A 76 -5.27 -2.43 16.24
C ASN A 76 -3.94 -1.69 16.41
N SER A 77 -3.20 -1.47 15.31
CA SER A 77 -1.95 -0.71 15.34
C SER A 77 -2.18 0.75 15.72
N ILE A 78 -3.24 1.38 15.18
CA ILE A 78 -3.62 2.76 15.48
C ILE A 78 -4.05 2.88 16.94
N GLN A 79 -4.86 1.95 17.43
CA GLN A 79 -5.26 1.90 18.84
C GLN A 79 -4.06 1.76 19.78
N ASN A 80 -3.11 0.89 19.45
CA ASN A 80 -1.88 0.76 20.22
C ASN A 80 -1.04 2.04 20.21
N ARG A 81 -0.96 2.74 19.07
CA ARG A 81 -0.28 4.05 18.98
C ARG A 81 -0.97 5.11 19.83
N ILE A 82 -2.30 5.18 19.81
CA ILE A 82 -3.10 6.09 20.65
C ILE A 82 -2.82 5.82 22.13
N ASN A 83 -2.87 4.55 22.54
CA ASN A 83 -2.60 4.16 23.92
C ASN A 83 -1.15 4.48 24.33
N LYS A 84 -0.19 4.30 23.43
CA LYS A 84 1.20 4.68 23.68
C LYS A 84 1.34 6.18 23.90
N ILE A 85 0.77 7.01 23.01
CA ILE A 85 0.79 8.48 23.14
C ILE A 85 0.08 8.93 24.42
N LYS A 86 -1.04 8.30 24.79
CA LYS A 86 -1.74 8.60 26.04
C LYS A 86 -0.84 8.33 27.26
N ARG A 87 -0.16 7.19 27.28
CA ARG A 87 0.81 6.84 28.34
C ARG A 87 1.99 7.80 28.36
N GLU A 88 2.52 8.19 27.21
CA GLU A 88 3.59 9.18 27.11
C GLU A 88 3.14 10.53 27.68
N ASN A 89 1.93 10.99 27.36
CA ASN A 89 1.36 12.22 27.94
C ASN A 89 1.15 12.12 29.45
N GLU A 90 0.64 10.98 29.96
CA GLU A 90 0.49 10.75 31.40
C GLU A 90 1.84 10.75 32.12
N ASN A 91 2.86 10.10 31.54
CA ASN A 91 4.23 10.11 32.06
C ASN A 91 4.80 11.53 32.07
N LEU A 92 4.63 12.31 30.99
CA LEU A 92 5.11 13.69 30.93
C LEU A 92 4.44 14.56 32.00
N LYS A 93 3.15 14.34 32.24
CA LYS A 93 2.40 15.03 33.30
C LYS A 93 2.94 14.67 34.68
N ILE A 94 3.23 13.40 34.93
CA ILE A 94 3.85 12.95 36.18
C ILE A 94 5.23 13.59 36.35
N ASP A 95 6.04 13.63 35.30
CA ASP A 95 7.37 14.22 35.34
C ASP A 95 7.30 15.74 35.60
N LEU A 96 6.37 16.46 34.98
CA LEU A 96 6.12 17.87 35.31
C LEU A 96 5.73 18.07 36.78
N MET A 97 4.91 17.18 37.34
CA MET A 97 4.56 17.25 38.77
C MET A 97 5.77 17.00 39.68
N LYS A 98 6.74 16.18 39.27
CA LYS A 98 8.00 16.03 40.02
C LYS A 98 8.79 17.34 40.09
N TYR A 99 8.81 18.14 39.03
CA TYR A 99 9.48 19.45 39.03
C TYR A 99 8.77 20.48 39.91
N ASN A 100 7.47 20.33 40.13
CA ASN A 100 6.70 21.15 41.09
C ASN A 100 6.80 20.61 42.54
N ASN A 101 7.57 19.54 42.77
CA ASN A 101 7.81 19.05 44.12
C ASN A 101 8.97 19.85 44.75
N ILE A 102 8.72 20.42 45.93
CA ILE A 102 9.67 21.22 46.71
C ILE A 102 10.96 20.44 46.97
N GLU A 103 10.88 19.12 47.20
CA GLU A 103 12.04 18.25 47.37
C GLU A 103 13.01 18.28 46.18
N TYR A 104 12.50 18.29 44.93
CA TYR A 104 13.37 18.32 43.75
C TYR A 104 14.07 19.68 43.59
N ILE A 105 13.36 20.76 43.94
CA ILE A 105 13.91 22.12 43.92
C ILE A 105 14.99 22.24 45.01
N GLU A 106 14.74 21.72 46.20
CA GLU A 106 15.65 21.72 47.34
C GLU A 106 16.91 20.90 47.06
N ASP A 107 16.76 19.69 46.52
CA ASP A 107 17.90 18.83 46.14
C ASP A 107 18.79 19.50 45.08
N LYS A 108 18.18 20.09 44.05
CA LYS A 108 18.94 20.81 43.01
C LYS A 108 19.61 22.08 43.56
N ALA A 109 18.93 22.81 44.45
CA ALA A 109 19.48 24.00 45.08
C ALA A 109 20.69 23.66 45.96
N ILE A 110 20.58 22.63 46.81
CA ILE A 110 21.64 22.22 47.72
C ILE A 110 22.79 21.57 46.95
N ASN A 111 22.52 20.59 46.08
CA ASN A 111 23.58 19.75 45.49
C ASN A 111 24.23 20.34 44.24
N LYS A 112 23.48 21.09 43.41
CA LYS A 112 24.04 21.69 42.17
C LYS A 112 24.41 23.15 42.32
N LEU A 113 23.68 23.90 43.14
CA LEU A 113 23.90 25.34 43.31
C LEU A 113 24.59 25.68 44.65
N ASN A 114 24.91 24.67 45.48
CA ASN A 114 25.50 24.84 46.81
C ASN A 114 24.70 25.84 47.68
N MET A 115 23.38 25.94 47.47
CA MET A 115 22.52 26.78 48.29
C MET A 115 22.38 26.15 49.68
N VAL A 116 22.53 26.97 50.70
CA VAL A 116 22.36 26.56 52.10
C VAL A 116 21.01 27.07 52.59
N GLN A 117 20.22 26.21 53.23
CA GLN A 117 18.94 26.61 53.79
C GLN A 117 19.16 27.62 54.92
N THR A 118 18.72 28.86 54.75
CA THR A 118 18.95 29.94 55.71
C THR A 118 18.01 29.80 56.90
N LYS A 119 18.52 30.04 58.11
CA LYS A 119 17.68 30.16 59.31
C LYS A 119 16.85 31.45 59.19
N LYS A 120 15.60 31.42 59.70
CA LYS A 120 14.64 32.56 59.62
C LYS A 120 15.22 33.91 60.11
N SER A 121 16.26 33.90 60.95
CA SER A 121 16.93 35.09 61.47
C SER A 121 17.91 35.76 60.49
N SER A 122 18.24 35.13 59.36
CA SER A 122 19.30 35.59 58.44
C SER A 122 18.80 35.84 57.01
N ALA A 123 17.48 35.96 56.82
CA ALA A 123 16.89 36.24 55.51
C ALA A 123 17.08 37.72 55.14
N VAL A 124 17.79 37.97 54.04
CA VAL A 124 17.96 39.31 53.45
C VAL A 124 17.02 39.42 52.25
N TYR A 125 16.08 40.36 52.30
CA TYR A 125 15.15 40.63 51.21
C TYR A 125 15.73 41.71 50.29
N VAL A 126 15.91 41.39 49.01
CA VAL A 126 16.37 42.34 47.99
C VAL A 126 15.18 42.73 47.13
N ASN A 127 14.91 44.02 47.03
CA ASN A 127 13.86 44.55 46.18
C ASN A 127 14.39 44.63 44.73
N LEU A 128 13.86 43.78 43.85
CA LEU A 128 14.25 43.68 42.44
C LEU A 128 13.65 44.78 41.54
N ASN A 129 12.91 45.73 42.11
CA ASN A 129 12.27 46.82 41.37
C ASN A 129 13.22 47.99 41.06
N ASN A 130 14.50 47.87 41.42
CA ASN A 130 15.53 48.85 41.09
C ASN A 130 16.09 48.57 39.69
N LYS A 131 15.68 49.40 38.71
CA LYS A 131 16.27 49.43 37.36
C LYS A 131 17.76 49.83 37.43
N ILE A 132 18.66 48.87 37.69
CA ILE A 132 20.13 49.09 37.65
C ILE A 132 20.76 48.39 36.44
N VAL A 133 19.99 47.65 35.64
CA VAL A 133 20.46 47.18 34.34
C VAL A 133 20.22 48.30 33.34
N LYS A 134 21.29 48.99 32.91
CA LYS A 134 21.26 49.76 31.66
C LYS A 134 20.95 48.77 30.55
N GLN A 135 19.70 48.74 30.14
CA GLN A 135 19.24 47.99 28.99
C GLN A 135 19.83 48.68 27.76
N GLU A 136 20.91 48.12 27.21
CA GLU A 136 21.33 48.48 25.86
C GLU A 136 20.21 48.07 24.91
N THR A 137 19.44 49.05 24.44
CA THR A 137 18.50 48.88 23.34
C THR A 137 19.31 48.60 22.08
N SER A 138 19.47 47.32 21.74
CA SER A 138 19.85 46.90 20.39
C SER A 138 18.63 47.03 19.47
N ASP A 139 18.26 48.27 19.16
CA ASP A 139 17.33 48.61 18.07
C ASP A 139 18.07 48.50 16.72
N LYS A 140 18.39 47.29 16.23
CA LYS A 140 18.98 47.09 14.88
C LYS A 140 18.67 45.78 14.15
N ASP A 141 17.63 45.02 14.51
CA ASP A 141 17.33 43.74 13.82
C ASP A 141 16.03 43.72 13.00
N THR A 142 15.17 44.74 13.08
CA THR A 142 13.93 44.82 12.27
C THR A 142 14.16 45.27 10.83
N ASP A 143 15.19 46.08 10.57
CA ASP A 143 15.40 46.71 9.26
C ASP A 143 15.97 45.76 8.20
N LYS A 144 16.61 44.67 8.61
CA LYS A 144 17.14 43.65 7.68
C LYS A 144 16.09 42.64 7.24
N PHE A 145 15.06 42.42 8.06
CA PHE A 145 14.01 41.44 7.80
C PHE A 145 12.97 41.95 6.80
N SER A 146 12.72 43.28 6.75
CA SER A 146 11.81 43.91 5.78
C SER A 146 12.32 43.76 4.34
N GLY A 147 13.63 43.97 4.10
CA GLY A 147 14.22 43.85 2.76
C GLY A 147 14.13 42.44 2.17
N ILE A 148 14.20 41.38 2.99
CA ILE A 148 14.08 39.98 2.53
C ILE A 148 12.62 39.64 2.18
N LEU A 149 11.65 40.19 2.93
CA LEU A 149 10.23 39.99 2.66
C LEU A 149 9.77 40.67 1.37
N ASP A 150 10.36 41.83 1.02
CA ASP A 150 10.03 42.51 -0.23
C ASP A 150 10.57 41.77 -1.47
N VAL A 151 11.77 41.16 -1.37
CA VAL A 151 12.31 40.30 -2.43
C VAL A 151 11.48 39.02 -2.63
N LEU A 152 10.88 38.47 -1.58
CA LEU A 152 9.97 37.31 -1.70
C LEU A 152 8.61 37.69 -2.31
N LYS A 153 8.10 38.89 -2.01
CA LYS A 153 6.84 39.38 -2.62
C LYS A 153 6.97 39.61 -4.12
N GLN A 154 8.09 40.16 -4.59
CA GLN A 154 8.30 40.43 -6.02
C GLN A 154 8.37 39.14 -6.86
N PHE A 155 8.75 38.02 -6.25
CA PHE A 155 8.89 36.73 -6.95
C PHE A 155 7.55 35.98 -7.09
N LYS A 156 6.54 36.34 -6.28
CA LYS A 156 5.21 35.69 -6.31
C LYS A 156 4.29 36.21 -7.44
N TRP A 157 4.76 37.17 -8.24
CA TRP A 157 4.02 37.76 -9.36
C TRP A 157 4.86 37.78 -10.65
N ARG A 158 5.41 36.62 -11.00
CA ARG A 158 5.78 36.31 -12.38
C ARG A 158 5.44 34.87 -12.73
#